data_AF-A0A1H6FH31-F1
#
_entry.id   AF-A0A1H6FH31-F1
#
_cell.length_a   1.000
_cell.length_b   1.000
_cell.length_c   1.000
_cell.angle_alpha   90.00
_cell.angle_beta   90.00
_cell.angle_gamma   90.00
#
_symmetry.space_group_name_H-M   'P 1'
#
loop_
_entity.id
_entity.type
_entity.pdbx_description
1 polymer ?
#
loop_
_entity_poly.entity_id
_entity_poly.type
_entity_poly.pdbx_seq_one_letter_code
_entity_poly.pdbx_strand_id
1 'polypeptide(L)'
;MASVTVPAALVDDMRAAVFCEIASDADGIKHEANSGEVEEVRACAWCLTDDLALLAQLPDEVEGPVTVEGGREALAHVCEALARDVLAPRLASRLRYTITRRDLDELGIRPLLDGIAWAVEQAAELRGGGPADAAADAVDGVRRRFVEALRRYGATDEEVAVLLDEPDLAGVIDADALAHERLAALRRVPSLSLSGREEANR
;
A
#
# COMPACT_ATOMS: atom_id res chain seq x y z
N MET A 1 -13.61 10.12 1.92
CA MET A 1 -13.77 8.66 1.93
C MET A 1 -13.14 8.05 0.70
N ALA A 2 -12.64 6.82 0.82
CA ALA A 2 -12.20 5.96 -0.27
C ALA A 2 -12.53 4.50 0.06
N SER A 3 -12.35 3.62 -0.91
CA SER A 3 -12.46 2.18 -0.74
C SER A 3 -11.29 1.46 -1.39
N VAL A 4 -10.94 0.29 -0.85
CA VAL A 4 -9.91 -0.60 -1.38
C VAL A 4 -10.51 -2.00 -1.46
N THR A 5 -10.33 -2.68 -2.60
CA THR A 5 -10.71 -4.08 -2.74
C THR A 5 -9.50 -4.96 -2.47
N VAL A 6 -9.47 -5.57 -1.30
CA VAL A 6 -8.40 -6.45 -0.81
C VAL A 6 -8.54 -7.83 -1.48
N PRO A 7 -7.52 -8.32 -2.18
CA PRO A 7 -7.49 -9.70 -2.68
C PRO A 7 -7.67 -10.70 -1.54
N ALA A 8 -8.40 -11.80 -1.78
CA ALA A 8 -8.68 -12.82 -0.77
C ALA A 8 -7.42 -13.30 -0.02
N ALA A 9 -6.32 -13.50 -0.77
CA ALA A 9 -5.04 -13.96 -0.24
C ALA A 9 -4.35 -12.97 0.72
N LEU A 10 -4.77 -11.70 0.72
CA LEU A 10 -4.20 -10.63 1.54
C LEU A 10 -5.13 -10.19 2.69
N VAL A 11 -6.33 -10.74 2.82
CA VAL A 11 -7.30 -10.27 3.84
C VAL A 11 -6.77 -10.48 5.26
N ASP A 12 -6.16 -11.63 5.55
CA ASP A 12 -5.55 -11.89 6.86
C ASP A 12 -4.31 -11.00 7.10
N ASP A 13 -3.50 -10.78 6.08
CA ASP A 13 -2.34 -9.89 6.16
C ASP A 13 -2.77 -8.43 6.35
N MET A 14 -3.86 -8.00 5.70
CA MET A 14 -4.49 -6.69 5.88
C MET A 14 -5.02 -6.54 7.32
N ARG A 15 -5.61 -7.59 7.89
CA ARG A 15 -6.03 -7.60 9.29
C ARG A 15 -4.84 -7.40 10.23
N ALA A 16 -3.74 -8.11 9.97
CA ALA A 16 -2.49 -7.93 10.71
C ALA A 16 -1.93 -6.50 10.58
N ALA A 17 -2.02 -5.89 9.40
CA ALA A 17 -1.61 -4.51 9.17
C ALA A 17 -2.45 -3.50 9.97
N VAL A 18 -3.77 -3.69 10.02
CA VAL A 18 -4.65 -2.86 10.87
C VAL A 18 -4.26 -3.01 12.35
N PHE A 19 -3.91 -4.22 12.80
CA PHE A 19 -3.41 -4.40 14.17
C PHE A 19 -2.06 -3.70 14.42
N CYS A 20 -1.17 -3.64 13.42
CA CYS A 20 0.08 -2.90 13.53
C CYS A 20 -0.17 -1.39 13.70
N GLU A 21 -1.10 -0.81 12.96
CA GLU A 21 -1.46 0.61 13.08
C GLU A 21 -2.14 0.90 14.43
N ILE A 22 -3.08 0.05 14.87
CA ILE A 22 -3.68 0.15 16.21
C ILE A 22 -2.61 0.13 17.30
N ALA A 23 -1.61 -0.76 17.19
CA ALA A 23 -0.52 -0.83 18.15
C ALA A 23 0.35 0.44 18.12
N SER A 24 0.66 0.95 16.93
CA SER A 24 1.42 2.18 16.73
C SER A 24 0.73 3.39 17.36
N ASP A 25 -0.57 3.57 17.08
CA ASP A 25 -1.35 4.67 17.64
C ASP A 25 -1.52 4.55 19.16
N ALA A 26 -1.72 3.33 19.67
CA ALA A 26 -1.81 3.10 21.11
C ALA A 26 -0.48 3.43 21.82
N ASP A 27 0.65 3.14 21.18
CA ASP A 27 1.97 3.53 21.71
C ASP A 27 2.21 5.04 21.59
N GLY A 28 1.75 5.68 20.51
CA GLY A 28 1.73 7.14 20.38
C GLY A 28 0.96 7.82 21.51
N ILE A 29 -0.25 7.34 21.82
CA ILE A 29 -1.05 7.85 22.95
C ILE A 29 -0.29 7.72 24.28
N LYS A 30 0.36 6.57 24.53
CA LYS A 30 1.14 6.39 25.76
C LYS A 30 2.32 7.35 25.80
N HIS A 31 2.99 7.59 24.67
CA HIS A 31 4.11 8.52 24.61
C HIS A 31 3.65 9.95 24.89
N GLU A 32 2.62 10.42 24.18
CA GLU A 32 2.17 11.81 24.27
C GLU A 32 1.36 12.14 25.53
N ALA A 33 0.70 11.14 26.12
CA ALA A 33 0.08 11.32 27.43
C ALA A 33 1.12 11.67 28.51
N ASN A 34 2.38 11.25 28.33
CA ASN A 34 3.48 11.58 29.24
C ASN A 34 4.14 12.94 28.93
N SER A 35 4.04 13.44 27.69
CA SER A 35 4.52 14.77 27.29
C SER A 35 3.52 15.89 27.65
N GLY A 36 2.24 15.55 27.84
CA GLY A 36 1.16 16.49 28.15
C GLY A 36 0.51 17.09 26.91
N GLU A 37 0.82 16.57 25.73
CA GLU A 37 0.34 17.04 24.43
C GLU A 37 -1.06 16.48 24.12
N VAL A 38 -2.08 17.11 24.70
CA VAL A 38 -3.48 16.66 24.61
C VAL A 38 -4.02 16.62 23.18
N GLU A 39 -3.53 17.47 22.28
CA GLU A 39 -3.97 17.49 20.88
C GLU A 39 -3.45 16.27 20.11
N GLU A 40 -2.21 15.86 20.35
CA GLU A 40 -1.61 14.69 19.72
C GLU A 40 -2.25 13.39 20.22
N VAL A 41 -2.49 13.29 21.53
CA VAL A 41 -3.26 12.18 22.11
C VAL A 41 -4.65 12.05 21.47
N ARG A 42 -5.33 13.17 21.19
CA ARG A 42 -6.63 13.16 20.52
C ARG A 42 -6.52 12.74 19.06
N ALA A 43 -5.50 13.19 18.35
CA ALA A 43 -5.25 12.78 16.98
C ALA A 43 -5.05 11.26 16.89
N CYS A 44 -4.17 10.69 17.71
CA CYS A 44 -3.97 9.24 17.76
C CYS A 44 -5.24 8.48 18.17
N ALA A 45 -6.05 9.01 19.09
CA ALA A 45 -7.32 8.37 19.47
C ALA A 45 -8.37 8.36 18.34
N TRP A 46 -8.35 9.37 17.46
CA TRP A 46 -9.17 9.37 16.25
C TRP A 46 -8.68 8.36 15.22
N CYS A 47 -7.37 8.27 14.99
CA CYS A 47 -6.78 7.24 14.13
C CYS A 47 -7.14 5.82 14.60
N LEU A 48 -7.05 5.55 15.91
CA LEU A 48 -7.53 4.28 16.50
C LEU A 48 -8.99 3.96 16.18
N THR A 49 -9.86 4.98 16.18
CA THR A 49 -11.29 4.78 15.90
C THR A 49 -11.50 4.38 14.43
N ASP A 50 -10.78 5.03 13.52
CA ASP A 50 -10.81 4.71 12.09
C ASP A 50 -10.27 3.30 11.83
N ASP A 51 -9.17 2.91 12.47
CA ASP A 51 -8.58 1.59 12.32
C ASP A 51 -9.46 0.47 12.88
N LEU A 52 -10.10 0.68 14.03
CA LEU A 52 -11.08 -0.28 14.56
C LEU A 52 -12.29 -0.44 13.63
N ALA A 53 -12.71 0.64 12.97
CA ALA A 53 -13.79 0.59 11.98
C ALA A 53 -13.35 -0.15 10.69
N LEU A 54 -12.08 -0.05 10.30
CA LEU A 54 -11.51 -0.86 9.21
C LEU A 54 -11.43 -2.34 9.59
N LEU A 55 -10.99 -2.65 10.81
CA LEU A 55 -10.88 -4.02 11.31
C LEU A 55 -12.24 -4.74 11.29
N ALA A 56 -13.31 -4.04 11.70
CA ALA A 56 -14.66 -4.61 11.75
C ALA A 56 -15.23 -5.00 10.37
N GLN A 57 -14.64 -4.50 9.28
CA GLN A 57 -15.07 -4.81 7.91
C GLN A 57 -14.34 -6.04 7.33
N LEU A 58 -13.26 -6.50 7.96
CA LEU A 58 -12.46 -7.64 7.48
C LEU A 58 -13.00 -8.95 8.11
N PRO A 59 -13.63 -9.84 7.32
CA PRO A 59 -14.26 -11.06 7.85
C PRO A 59 -13.21 -12.07 8.30
N ASP A 60 -13.51 -12.89 9.32
CA ASP A 60 -12.63 -13.95 9.82
C ASP A 60 -12.47 -15.12 8.82
N GLU A 61 -13.51 -15.41 8.04
CA GLU A 61 -13.52 -16.43 6.99
C GLU A 61 -13.66 -15.75 5.62
N VAL A 62 -12.82 -16.14 4.66
CA VAL A 62 -12.65 -15.44 3.38
C VAL A 62 -12.96 -16.38 2.22
N GLU A 63 -14.04 -16.10 1.48
CA GLU A 63 -14.41 -16.84 0.26
C GLU A 63 -13.98 -16.13 -1.04
N GLY A 64 -13.61 -14.85 -0.96
CA GLY A 64 -13.27 -14.02 -2.12
C GLY A 64 -12.70 -12.66 -1.73
N PRO A 65 -12.46 -11.76 -2.70
CA PRO A 65 -11.98 -10.41 -2.43
C PRO A 65 -12.95 -9.64 -1.52
N VAL A 66 -12.41 -8.79 -0.65
CA VAL A 66 -13.18 -8.00 0.32
C VAL A 66 -12.97 -6.51 0.06
N THR A 67 -14.06 -5.75 -0.10
CA THR A 67 -13.98 -4.29 -0.23
C THR A 67 -14.15 -3.65 1.14
N VAL A 68 -13.19 -2.82 1.54
CA VAL A 68 -13.21 -2.03 2.77
C VAL A 68 -13.34 -0.54 2.44
N GLU A 69 -14.11 0.19 3.25
CA GLU A 69 -14.36 1.63 3.11
C GLU A 69 -13.81 2.40 4.32
N GLY A 70 -13.25 3.58 4.08
CA GLY A 70 -12.70 4.39 5.18
C GLY A 70 -12.17 5.77 4.79
N GLY A 71 -11.51 6.40 5.75
CA GLY A 71 -10.70 7.60 5.53
C GLY A 71 -9.56 7.28 4.56
N ARG A 72 -9.26 8.21 3.63
CA ARG A 72 -8.16 8.02 2.66
C ARG A 72 -6.82 7.80 3.36
N GLU A 73 -6.59 8.57 4.42
CA GLU A 73 -5.35 8.53 5.19
C GLU A 73 -5.21 7.23 5.99
N ALA A 74 -6.25 6.83 6.73
CA ALA A 74 -6.27 5.55 7.46
C ALA A 74 -6.04 4.35 6.51
N LEU A 75 -6.76 4.30 5.38
CA LEU A 75 -6.54 3.25 4.38
C LEU A 75 -5.11 3.26 3.82
N ALA A 76 -4.54 4.46 3.59
CA ALA A 76 -3.16 4.57 3.09
C ALA A 76 -2.16 4.03 4.13
N HIS A 77 -2.34 4.37 5.40
CA HIS A 77 -1.50 3.91 6.50
C HIS A 77 -1.54 2.40 6.66
N VAL A 78 -2.74 1.81 6.60
CA VAL A 78 -2.89 0.34 6.67
C VAL A 78 -2.24 -0.35 5.46
N CYS A 79 -2.38 0.18 4.24
CA CYS A 79 -1.68 -0.37 3.07
C CYS A 79 -0.16 -0.25 3.18
N GLU A 80 0.34 0.86 3.75
CA GLU A 80 1.78 1.02 4.02
C GLU A 80 2.26 0.04 5.09
N ALA A 81 1.50 -0.17 6.17
CA ALA A 81 1.79 -1.13 7.23
C ALA A 81 1.79 -2.57 6.71
N LEU A 82 0.87 -2.90 5.79
CA LEU A 82 0.84 -4.20 5.12
C LEU A 82 2.16 -4.45 4.38
N ALA A 83 2.64 -3.49 3.59
CA ALA A 83 3.91 -3.62 2.90
C ALA A 83 5.10 -3.67 3.89
N ARG A 84 5.14 -2.75 4.85
CA ARG A 84 6.30 -2.46 5.72
C ARG A 84 6.45 -3.42 6.89
N ASP A 85 5.36 -3.71 7.57
CA ASP A 85 5.36 -4.36 8.88
C ASP A 85 4.84 -5.80 8.84
N VAL A 86 4.15 -6.18 7.76
CA VAL A 86 3.65 -7.54 7.56
C VAL A 86 4.44 -8.28 6.47
N LEU A 87 4.48 -7.74 5.25
CA LEU A 87 5.06 -8.46 4.10
C LEU A 87 6.59 -8.31 4.02
N ALA A 88 7.17 -7.14 4.29
CA ALA A 88 8.63 -6.95 4.28
C ALA A 88 9.39 -7.88 5.26
N PRO A 89 8.98 -8.06 6.53
CA PRO A 89 9.65 -9.01 7.42
C PRO A 89 9.57 -10.45 6.91
N ARG A 90 8.42 -10.86 6.35
CA ARG A 90 8.24 -12.19 5.75
C ARG A 90 9.15 -12.37 4.55
N LEU A 91 9.25 -11.36 3.68
CA LEU A 91 10.17 -11.39 2.55
C LEU A 91 11.62 -11.47 3.01
N ALA A 92 12.06 -10.58 3.90
CA ALA A 92 13.42 -10.57 4.44
C ALA A 92 13.80 -11.92 5.09
N SER A 93 12.86 -12.57 5.80
CA SER A 93 13.10 -13.89 6.38
C SER A 93 13.40 -14.98 5.33
N ARG A 94 12.84 -14.84 4.12
CA ARG A 94 13.05 -15.78 3.01
C ARG A 94 14.33 -15.48 2.25
N LEU A 95 14.70 -14.21 2.13
CA LEU A 95 15.94 -13.75 1.49
C LEU A 95 17.22 -14.21 2.21
N ARG A 96 17.17 -14.53 3.50
CA ARG A 96 18.33 -14.95 4.31
C ARG A 96 19.01 -16.25 3.88
N TYR A 97 18.46 -16.97 2.91
CA TYR A 97 19.10 -18.13 2.26
C TYR A 97 19.53 -17.69 0.86
N THR A 98 20.73 -18.02 0.38
CA THR A 98 21.18 -17.59 -0.95
C THR A 98 20.19 -18.02 -2.04
N ILE A 99 19.47 -17.07 -2.64
CA ILE A 99 18.39 -17.31 -3.60
C ILE A 99 18.92 -17.15 -5.02
N THR A 100 18.72 -18.16 -5.87
CA THR A 100 18.84 -18.04 -7.32
C THR A 100 17.48 -17.67 -7.92
N ARG A 101 17.44 -17.10 -9.13
CA ARG A 101 16.17 -16.73 -9.82
C ARG A 101 15.12 -17.86 -9.89
N ARG A 102 15.57 -19.12 -9.86
CA ARG A 102 14.72 -20.31 -9.87
C ARG A 102 13.96 -20.53 -8.55
N ASP A 103 14.48 -20.01 -7.45
CA ASP A 103 13.97 -20.20 -6.11
C ASP A 103 12.84 -19.21 -5.75
N LEU A 104 12.55 -18.21 -6.61
CA LEU A 104 11.51 -17.19 -6.37
C LEU A 104 10.10 -17.78 -6.29
N ASP A 105 9.81 -18.76 -7.13
CA ASP A 105 8.51 -19.43 -7.15
C ASP A 105 8.46 -20.54 -6.08
N GLU A 106 9.55 -21.31 -5.93
CA GLU A 106 9.63 -22.45 -5.01
C GLU A 106 9.61 -22.02 -3.53
N LEU A 107 10.15 -20.85 -3.20
CA LEU A 107 10.16 -20.29 -1.83
C LEU A 107 8.93 -19.44 -1.50
N GLY A 108 7.95 -19.36 -2.42
CA GLY A 108 6.76 -18.53 -2.26
C GLY A 108 7.11 -17.04 -2.09
N ILE A 109 8.13 -16.57 -2.82
CA ILE A 109 8.54 -15.16 -2.82
C ILE A 109 7.66 -14.37 -3.77
N ARG A 110 7.34 -14.89 -4.96
CA ARG A 110 6.47 -14.21 -5.94
C ARG A 110 5.15 -13.70 -5.33
N PRO A 111 4.38 -14.51 -4.57
CA PRO A 111 3.14 -14.01 -3.96
C PRO A 111 3.36 -12.90 -2.91
N LEU A 112 4.53 -12.85 -2.25
CA LEU A 112 4.86 -11.73 -1.36
C LEU A 112 5.13 -10.46 -2.16
N LEU A 113 5.88 -10.59 -3.27
CA LEU A 113 6.19 -9.46 -4.14
C LEU A 113 4.91 -8.89 -4.76
N ASP A 114 3.99 -9.74 -5.22
CA ASP A 114 2.68 -9.33 -5.75
C ASP A 114 1.86 -8.60 -4.67
N GLY A 115 1.86 -9.12 -3.44
CA GLY A 115 1.17 -8.49 -2.32
C GLY A 115 1.78 -7.13 -1.92
N ILE A 116 3.10 -7.02 -1.94
CA ILE A 116 3.83 -5.77 -1.67
C ILE A 116 3.52 -4.75 -2.75
N ALA A 117 3.61 -5.15 -4.02
CA ALA A 117 3.30 -4.30 -5.16
C ALA A 117 1.89 -3.72 -5.05
N TRP A 118 0.90 -4.59 -4.82
CA TRP A 118 -0.47 -4.19 -4.61
C TRP A 118 -0.60 -3.19 -3.44
N ALA A 119 -0.01 -3.49 -2.29
CA ALA A 119 -0.10 -2.63 -1.10
C ALA A 119 0.54 -1.24 -1.33
N VAL A 120 1.69 -1.19 -2.00
CA VAL A 120 2.39 0.05 -2.36
C VAL A 120 1.56 0.89 -3.35
N GLU A 121 0.99 0.26 -4.37
CA GLU A 121 0.13 0.94 -5.35
C GLU A 121 -1.12 1.53 -4.69
N GLN A 122 -1.79 0.76 -3.82
CA GLN A 122 -2.99 1.25 -3.11
C GLN A 122 -2.64 2.41 -2.18
N ALA A 123 -1.56 2.31 -1.41
CA ALA A 123 -1.09 3.41 -0.57
C ALA A 123 -0.79 4.67 -1.39
N ALA A 124 -0.09 4.51 -2.52
CA ALA A 124 0.24 5.63 -3.39
C ALA A 124 -1.00 6.25 -4.06
N GLU A 125 -1.99 5.46 -4.49
CA GLU A 125 -3.25 5.97 -5.05
C GLU A 125 -4.06 6.75 -4.01
N LEU A 126 -4.07 6.28 -2.76
CA LEU A 126 -4.75 6.94 -1.65
C LEU A 126 -4.06 8.25 -1.24
N ARG A 127 -2.73 8.30 -1.27
CA ARG A 127 -1.90 9.49 -1.02
C ARG A 127 -1.95 10.49 -2.18
N GLY A 128 -1.78 9.99 -3.39
CA GLY A 128 -1.59 10.73 -4.64
C GLY A 128 -2.87 11.18 -5.31
N GLY A 129 -3.91 11.53 -4.56
CA GLY A 129 -5.21 12.03 -5.08
C GLY A 129 -5.15 13.35 -5.85
N GLY A 130 -4.02 13.67 -6.48
CA GLY A 130 -3.70 14.86 -7.26
C GLY A 130 -3.03 14.51 -8.60
N PRO A 131 -2.27 15.46 -9.22
CA PRO A 131 -1.68 15.27 -10.55
C PRO A 131 -0.69 14.09 -10.61
N ALA A 132 -0.40 13.59 -11.81
CA ALA A 132 0.41 12.39 -12.04
C ALA A 132 1.78 12.42 -11.32
N ASP A 133 2.41 13.58 -11.24
CA ASP A 133 3.69 13.77 -10.53
C ASP A 133 3.56 13.52 -9.02
N ALA A 134 2.44 13.91 -8.41
CA ALA A 134 2.17 13.65 -7.00
C ALA A 134 1.92 12.16 -6.71
N ALA A 135 1.40 11.42 -7.68
CA ALA A 135 1.28 9.97 -7.59
C ALA A 135 2.66 9.29 -7.69
N ALA A 136 3.53 9.76 -8.59
CA ALA A 136 4.90 9.25 -8.71
C ALA A 136 5.73 9.50 -7.44
N ASP A 137 5.64 10.71 -6.86
CA ASP A 137 6.30 11.04 -5.60
C ASP A 137 5.76 10.20 -4.43
N ALA A 138 4.45 9.93 -4.41
CA ALA A 138 3.85 9.06 -3.41
C ALA A 138 4.35 7.61 -3.54
N VAL A 139 4.44 7.07 -4.77
CA VAL A 139 5.01 5.74 -5.02
C VAL A 139 6.46 5.68 -4.54
N ASP A 140 7.31 6.67 -4.90
CA ASP A 140 8.71 6.69 -4.47
C ASP A 140 8.84 6.77 -2.94
N GLY A 141 8.03 7.61 -2.29
CA GLY A 141 8.02 7.75 -0.84
C GLY A 141 7.59 6.48 -0.09
N VAL A 142 6.60 5.74 -0.61
CA VAL A 142 6.19 4.44 -0.04
C VAL A 142 7.27 3.39 -0.31
N ARG A 143 7.82 3.34 -1.54
CA ARG A 143 8.89 2.42 -1.93
C ARG A 143 10.13 2.57 -1.07
N ARG A 144 10.58 3.80 -0.82
CA ARG A 144 11.75 4.08 0.02
C ARG A 144 11.57 3.52 1.43
N ARG A 145 10.41 3.73 2.03
CA ARG A 145 10.07 3.21 3.37
C ARG A 145 10.00 1.69 3.40
N PHE A 146 9.52 1.05 2.33
CA PHE A 146 9.56 -0.40 2.20
C PHE A 146 11.00 -0.93 2.11
N VAL A 147 11.87 -0.32 1.31
CA VAL A 147 13.29 -0.71 1.21
C VAL A 147 14.01 -0.55 2.54
N GLU A 148 13.75 0.56 3.24
CA GLU A 148 14.25 0.79 4.60
C GLU A 148 13.80 -0.32 5.57
N ALA A 149 12.55 -0.79 5.45
CA ALA A 149 12.06 -1.90 6.25
C ALA A 149 12.77 -3.21 5.93
N LEU A 150 12.98 -3.56 4.65
CA LEU A 150 13.75 -4.74 4.28
C LEU A 150 15.14 -4.74 4.90
N ARG A 151 15.85 -3.61 4.82
CA ARG A 151 17.16 -3.43 5.46
C ARG A 151 17.09 -3.58 6.98
N ARG A 152 16.09 -2.97 7.62
CA ARG A 152 15.83 -3.10 9.06
C ARG A 152 15.65 -4.57 9.47
N TYR A 153 15.04 -5.39 8.61
CA TYR A 153 14.84 -6.81 8.84
C TYR A 153 15.99 -7.70 8.36
N GLY A 154 17.10 -7.10 7.90
CA GLY A 154 18.35 -7.78 7.62
C GLY A 154 18.55 -8.23 6.19
N ALA A 155 17.80 -7.68 5.22
CA ALA A 155 18.14 -7.83 3.81
C ALA A 155 19.42 -7.05 3.49
N THR A 156 20.32 -7.67 2.74
CA THR A 156 21.56 -7.07 2.24
C THR A 156 21.29 -6.14 1.05
N ASP A 157 22.21 -5.22 0.75
CA ASP A 157 22.07 -4.34 -0.41
C ASP A 157 22.07 -5.11 -1.75
N GLU A 158 22.74 -6.26 -1.83
CA GLU A 158 22.72 -7.14 -3.00
C GLU A 158 21.35 -7.81 -3.19
N GLU A 159 20.75 -8.31 -2.11
CA GLU A 159 19.40 -8.90 -2.14
C GLU A 159 18.33 -7.86 -2.48
N VAL A 160 18.46 -6.64 -1.94
CA VAL A 160 17.59 -5.53 -2.29
C VAL A 160 17.77 -5.17 -3.77
N ALA A 161 18.99 -5.09 -4.29
CA ALA A 161 19.24 -4.79 -5.69
C ALA A 161 18.58 -5.83 -6.63
N VAL A 162 18.71 -7.13 -6.32
CA VAL A 162 18.06 -8.20 -7.10
C VAL A 162 16.53 -8.05 -7.10
N LEU A 163 15.92 -7.69 -5.96
CA LEU A 163 14.48 -7.47 -5.88
C LEU A 163 14.02 -6.22 -6.64
N LEU A 164 14.84 -5.17 -6.68
CA LEU A 164 14.54 -3.95 -7.44
C LEU A 164 14.71 -4.15 -8.96
N ASP A 165 15.51 -5.13 -9.38
CA ASP A 165 15.74 -5.51 -10.78
C ASP A 165 14.76 -6.58 -11.32
N GLU A 166 13.92 -7.20 -10.47
CA GLU A 166 12.93 -8.19 -10.89
C GLU A 166 11.74 -7.52 -11.60
N PRO A 167 11.34 -7.94 -12.81
CA PRO A 167 10.37 -7.23 -13.66
C PRO A 167 8.99 -7.01 -13.04
N ASP A 168 8.55 -7.85 -12.10
CA ASP A 168 7.26 -7.69 -11.41
C ASP A 168 7.33 -6.62 -10.32
N LEU A 169 8.50 -6.38 -9.72
CA LEU A 169 8.76 -5.16 -8.95
C LEU A 169 9.13 -4.02 -9.88
N ALA A 170 9.92 -4.25 -10.93
CA ALA A 170 10.36 -3.26 -11.91
C ALA A 170 9.18 -2.63 -12.65
N GLY A 171 8.08 -3.36 -12.91
CA GLY A 171 6.86 -2.84 -13.52
C GLY A 171 6.00 -2.01 -12.57
N VAL A 172 6.16 -2.20 -11.26
CA VAL A 172 5.59 -1.38 -10.17
C VAL A 172 6.54 -0.22 -9.81
N ILE A 173 7.82 -0.37 -10.13
CA ILE A 173 8.95 0.55 -9.90
C ILE A 173 9.19 1.49 -11.08
N ASP A 174 8.80 1.12 -12.29
CA ASP A 174 8.83 1.97 -13.48
C ASP A 174 7.55 2.80 -13.48
N ALA A 175 7.49 3.70 -12.49
CA ALA A 175 6.46 4.72 -12.37
C ALA A 175 6.35 5.54 -13.68
N ASP A 176 7.44 5.65 -14.44
CA ASP A 176 7.45 6.29 -15.76
C ASP A 176 6.73 5.44 -16.81
N ALA A 177 6.96 4.13 -16.88
CA ALA A 177 6.26 3.25 -17.83
C ALA A 177 4.77 3.13 -17.53
N LEU A 178 4.37 2.89 -16.27
CA LEU A 178 2.96 2.75 -15.89
C LEU A 178 2.20 4.08 -15.99
N ALA A 179 2.84 5.21 -15.64
CA ALA A 179 2.27 6.54 -15.86
C ALA A 179 2.14 6.86 -17.35
N HIS A 180 3.13 6.54 -18.19
CA HIS A 180 3.06 6.73 -19.64
C HIS A 180 1.98 5.85 -20.29
N GLU A 181 1.82 4.59 -19.85
CA GLU A 181 0.80 3.69 -20.37
C GLU A 181 -0.61 4.14 -19.98
N ARG A 182 -0.81 4.59 -18.74
CA ARG A 182 -2.09 5.16 -18.26
C ARG A 182 -2.40 6.51 -18.95
N LEU A 183 -1.41 7.38 -19.17
CA LEU A 183 -1.57 8.63 -19.95
C LEU A 183 -1.90 8.36 -21.42
N ALA A 184 -1.26 7.35 -22.02
CA ALA A 184 -1.55 6.92 -23.39
C ALA A 184 -2.95 6.31 -23.51
N ALA A 185 -3.41 5.55 -22.51
CA ALA A 185 -4.76 5.00 -22.44
C ALA A 185 -5.82 6.13 -22.31
N LEU A 186 -5.58 7.13 -21.45
CA LEU A 186 -6.46 8.29 -21.28
C LEU A 186 -6.55 9.15 -22.56
N ARG A 187 -5.47 9.27 -23.34
CA ARG A 187 -5.45 9.99 -24.64
C ARG A 187 -6.11 9.22 -25.78
N ARG A 188 -6.31 7.91 -25.63
CA ARG A 188 -6.98 7.04 -26.62
C ARG A 188 -8.50 6.95 -26.39
N VAL A 189 -9.00 7.44 -25.26
CA VAL A 189 -10.44 7.66 -25.08
C VAL A 189 -10.84 8.78 -26.04
N PRO A 190 -11.74 8.53 -27.01
CA PRO A 190 -12.27 9.61 -27.84
C PRO A 190 -12.88 10.64 -26.91
N SER A 191 -12.45 11.90 -27.02
CA SER A 191 -13.08 13.01 -26.32
C SER A 191 -14.60 12.88 -26.51
N LEU A 192 -15.33 12.59 -25.43
CA LEU A 192 -16.77 12.80 -25.42
C LEU A 192 -16.93 14.31 -25.62
N SER A 193 -17.19 14.70 -26.86
CA SER A 193 -17.40 16.09 -27.21
C SER A 193 -18.61 16.55 -26.39
N LEU A 194 -18.35 17.46 -25.45
CA LEU A 194 -19.37 18.20 -24.73
C LEU A 194 -20.11 19.20 -25.66
N SER A 195 -20.38 18.81 -26.91
CA SER A 195 -21.10 19.60 -27.92
C SER A 195 -22.54 19.11 -28.16
N GLY A 196 -22.99 18.03 -27.52
CA GLY A 196 -24.35 17.51 -27.69
C GLY A 196 -25.41 18.04 -26.72
N ARG A 197 -25.05 18.88 -25.74
CA ARG A 197 -25.98 19.34 -24.69
C ARG A 197 -26.59 20.73 -24.90
N GLU A 198 -26.17 21.47 -25.93
CA GLU A 198 -26.75 22.79 -26.27
C GLU A 198 -27.79 22.75 -27.40
N GLU A 199 -27.96 21.61 -28.11
CA GLU A 199 -28.99 21.48 -29.18
C GLU A 199 -30.29 20.81 -28.75
N ALA A 200 -30.38 20.29 -27.51
CA ALA A 200 -31.62 19.69 -26.99
C ALA A 200 -32.53 20.68 -26.24
N ASN A 201 -32.17 21.97 -26.20
CA ASN A 201 -32.93 23.04 -25.52
C ASN A 201 -33.13 24.30 -26.40
N ARG A 202 -33.14 24.12 -27.74
CA ARG A 202 -33.66 25.12 -28.68
C ARG A 202 -34.77 24.54 -29.52
#